data_AF-A0AAW0L927-F1
#
_entry.id   AF-A0AAW0L927-F1
#
_cell.length_a   1.000
_cell.length_b   1.000
_cell.length_c   1.000
_cell.angle_alpha   90.00
_cell.angle_beta   90.00
_cell.angle_gamma   90.00
#
_symmetry.space_group_name_H-M   'P 1'
#
loop_
_entity.id
_entity.type
_entity.pdbx_description
1 polymer ?
#
loop_
_entity_poly.entity_id
_entity_poly.type
_entity_poly.pdbx_seq_one_letter_code
_entity_poly.pdbx_strand_id
1 'polypeptide(L)'
;MGPVNDNIWFWQAVIMGCPESPYAGGVFRVLLNFSPEDPYGPPKVSFKTKVFHPNIDSDGTICLDILKDKWIPDLSISAVLLSIKSLLADPNIDNPLVPEIAHLYKTDRPKYEAIARSWTQKSELDLQNILQYISVLGFASLAV
;
A
#
# COMPACT_ATOMS: atom_id res chain seq x y z
N MET A 1 2.09 8.66 9.37
CA MET A 1 1.72 9.31 8.10
C MET A 1 1.94 10.81 8.23
N GLY A 2 2.20 11.53 7.15
CA GLY A 2 2.36 12.98 7.20
C GLY A 2 2.70 13.60 5.83
N PRO A 3 2.70 14.93 5.73
CA PRO A 3 3.01 15.65 4.50
C PRO A 3 4.45 15.39 4.04
N VAL A 4 4.67 15.42 2.73
CA VAL A 4 5.98 15.28 2.09
C VAL A 4 6.48 16.66 1.66
N ASN A 5 7.68 17.05 2.09
CA ASN A 5 8.32 18.33 1.74
C ASN A 5 7.42 19.55 2.02
N ASP A 6 6.75 19.57 3.17
CA ASP A 6 5.81 20.62 3.61
C ASP A 6 4.59 20.83 2.70
N ASN A 7 4.36 19.94 1.73
CA ASN A 7 3.19 19.98 0.88
C ASN A 7 2.02 19.24 1.55
N ILE A 8 1.09 20.00 2.10
CA ILE A 8 -0.09 19.49 2.81
C ILE A 8 -1.01 18.62 1.94
N TRP A 9 -0.90 18.69 0.62
CA TRP A 9 -1.69 17.90 -0.32
C TRP A 9 -1.08 16.54 -0.64
N PHE A 10 0.19 16.31 -0.29
CA PHE A 10 0.89 15.07 -0.60
C PHE A 10 1.39 14.42 0.67
N TRP A 11 0.74 13.33 1.08
CA TRP A 11 1.11 12.60 2.27
C TRP A 11 1.76 11.27 1.91
N GLN A 12 2.65 10.82 2.80
CA GLN A 12 3.16 9.46 2.77
C GLN A 12 2.71 8.72 4.04
N ALA A 13 2.23 7.50 3.85
CA ALA A 13 1.92 6.56 4.90
C ALA A 13 2.74 5.27 4.75
N VAL A 14 2.80 4.51 5.83
CA VAL A 14 3.44 3.19 5.87
C VAL A 14 2.41 2.18 6.35
N ILE A 15 2.27 1.09 5.61
CA ILE A 15 1.46 -0.07 5.98
C ILE A 15 2.40 -1.23 6.29
N MET A 16 2.24 -1.81 7.47
CA MET A 16 2.92 -3.05 7.85
C MET A 16 2.09 -4.23 7.35
N GLY A 17 2.74 -5.18 6.68
CA GLY A 17 2.07 -6.38 6.18
C GLY A 17 1.52 -7.26 7.30
N CYS A 18 0.43 -7.96 7.03
CA CYS A 18 -0.23 -8.81 8.01
C CYS A 18 0.59 -10.09 8.28
N PRO A 19 0.82 -10.50 9.56
CA PRO A 19 1.60 -11.71 9.89
C PRO A 19 1.08 -13.01 9.27
N GLU A 20 -0.24 -13.10 9.05
CA GLU A 20 -0.91 -14.28 8.50
C GLU A 20 -1.02 -14.25 6.96
N SER A 21 -0.31 -13.33 6.31
CA SER A 21 -0.32 -13.14 4.86
C SER A 21 1.09 -13.33 4.27
N PRO A 22 1.23 -13.53 2.95
CA PRO A 22 2.55 -13.54 2.31
C PRO A 22 3.30 -12.19 2.40
N TYR A 23 2.65 -11.15 2.93
CA TYR A 23 3.19 -9.81 3.14
C TYR A 23 3.79 -9.60 4.54
N ALA A 24 3.79 -10.63 5.41
CA ALA A 24 4.36 -10.57 6.75
C ALA A 24 5.81 -10.03 6.73
N GLY A 25 6.13 -9.13 7.67
CA GLY A 25 7.44 -8.47 7.77
C GLY A 25 7.65 -7.33 6.76
N GLY A 26 6.83 -7.25 5.71
CA GLY A 26 6.93 -6.19 4.71
C GLY A 26 6.55 -4.80 5.22
N VAL A 27 7.23 -3.80 4.66
CA VAL A 27 6.97 -2.38 4.93
C VAL A 27 6.61 -1.68 3.62
N PHE A 28 5.35 -1.26 3.51
CA PHE A 28 4.79 -0.75 2.27
C PHE A 28 4.52 0.74 2.35
N ARG A 29 5.23 1.53 1.54
CA ARG A 29 4.99 2.96 1.43
C ARG A 29 3.81 3.23 0.51
N VAL A 30 2.87 4.03 1.00
CA VAL A 30 1.67 4.46 0.28
C VAL A 30 1.69 5.98 0.17
N LEU A 31 1.41 6.50 -1.01
CA LEU A 31 1.28 7.93 -1.27
C LEU A 31 -0.19 8.29 -1.33
N LEU A 32 -0.55 9.40 -0.70
CA LEU A 32 -1.87 9.99 -0.76
C LEU A 32 -1.74 11.39 -1.35
N ASN A 33 -2.48 11.67 -2.41
CA ASN A 33 -2.54 12.97 -3.04
C ASN A 33 -3.98 13.50 -2.95
N PHE A 34 -4.18 14.46 -2.06
CA PHE A 34 -5.46 15.11 -1.82
C PHE A 34 -5.79 16.05 -2.98
N SER A 35 -7.04 16.03 -3.44
CA SER A 35 -7.51 16.98 -4.45
C SER A 35 -8.15 18.20 -3.76
N PRO A 36 -8.35 19.31 -4.50
CA PRO A 36 -9.14 20.44 -4.01
C PRO A 36 -10.61 20.11 -3.68
N GLU A 37 -11.08 18.90 -4.02
CA GLU A 37 -12.44 18.45 -3.70
C GLU A 37 -12.53 17.85 -2.29
N ASP A 38 -11.42 17.70 -1.55
CA ASP A 38 -11.43 17.24 -0.17
C ASP A 38 -12.36 18.08 0.73
N PRO A 39 -13.20 17.48 1.60
CA PRO A 39 -13.37 16.04 1.83
C PRO A 39 -14.44 15.36 0.94
N TYR A 40 -15.01 16.07 -0.03
CA TYR A 40 -16.07 15.56 -0.91
C TYR A 40 -15.59 14.56 -1.96
N GLY A 41 -14.30 14.57 -2.31
CA GLY A 41 -13.67 13.57 -3.17
C GLY A 41 -12.58 12.76 -2.45
N PRO A 42 -12.36 11.49 -2.83
CA PRO A 42 -11.30 10.68 -2.25
C PRO A 42 -9.91 11.20 -2.65
N PRO A 43 -8.89 11.09 -1.78
CA PRO A 43 -7.52 11.29 -2.20
C PRO A 43 -7.13 10.22 -3.23
N LYS A 44 -6.23 10.57 -4.17
CA LYS A 44 -5.58 9.57 -5.02
C LYS A 44 -4.57 8.81 -4.18
N VAL A 45 -4.72 7.49 -4.11
CA VAL A 45 -3.84 6.63 -3.30
C VAL A 45 -3.11 5.63 -4.19
N SER A 46 -1.80 5.49 -3.98
CA SER A 46 -0.98 4.50 -4.69
C SER A 46 0.16 3.95 -3.85
N PHE A 47 0.57 2.72 -4.14
CA PHE A 47 1.76 2.11 -3.55
C PHE A 47 3.03 2.65 -4.22
N LYS A 48 3.92 3.24 -3.42
CA LYS A 48 5.30 3.56 -3.87
C LYS A 48 6.20 2.33 -3.79
N THR A 49 5.94 1.44 -2.84
CA THR A 49 6.60 0.13 -2.76
C THR A 49 5.97 -0.80 -3.80
N LYS A 50 6.77 -1.50 -4.61
CA LYS A 50 6.21 -2.48 -5.56
C LYS A 50 5.61 -3.68 -4.81
N VAL A 51 4.42 -4.11 -5.21
CA VAL A 51 3.68 -5.20 -4.57
C VAL A 51 3.20 -6.17 -5.64
N PHE A 52 3.35 -7.47 -5.39
CA PHE A 52 2.79 -8.51 -6.25
C PHE A 52 1.41 -8.89 -5.71
N HIS A 53 0.33 -8.30 -6.24
CA HIS A 53 -1.02 -8.44 -5.67
C HIS A 53 -2.12 -8.35 -6.75
N PRO A 54 -3.23 -9.11 -6.65
CA PRO A 54 -4.31 -9.10 -7.65
C PRO A 54 -4.98 -7.74 -7.88
N ASN A 55 -5.06 -6.88 -6.86
CA ASN A 55 -5.72 -5.57 -6.90
C ASN A 55 -4.76 -4.37 -6.91
N ILE A 56 -3.45 -4.60 -7.11
CA ILE A 56 -2.44 -3.54 -7.20
C ILE A 56 -1.64 -3.75 -8.48
N ASP A 57 -1.62 -2.75 -9.36
CA ASP A 57 -0.90 -2.85 -10.63
C ASP A 57 0.59 -2.50 -10.51
N SER A 58 1.30 -2.54 -11.65
CA SER A 58 2.73 -2.21 -11.70
C SER A 58 3.05 -0.77 -11.33
N ASP A 59 2.11 0.17 -11.47
CA ASP A 59 2.26 1.58 -11.11
C ASP A 59 1.89 1.85 -9.65
N GLY A 60 1.36 0.84 -8.95
CA GLY A 60 0.92 0.91 -7.57
C GLY A 60 -0.52 1.41 -7.42
N THR A 61 -1.28 1.52 -8.51
CA THR A 61 -2.70 1.86 -8.49
C THR A 61 -3.47 0.79 -7.72
N ILE A 62 -4.44 1.20 -6.90
CA ILE A 62 -5.24 0.31 -6.08
C ILE A 62 -6.66 0.26 -6.64
N CYS A 63 -7.21 -0.93 -6.84
CA CYS A 63 -8.64 -1.10 -7.07
C CYS A 63 -9.36 -1.29 -5.74
N LEU A 64 -9.93 -0.21 -5.21
CA LEU A 64 -10.73 -0.21 -3.98
C LEU A 64 -11.93 0.73 -4.15
N ASP A 65 -13.12 0.26 -3.79
CA ASP A 65 -14.40 0.96 -4.00
C ASP A 65 -14.57 2.22 -3.16
N ILE A 66 -14.04 2.22 -1.92
CA ILE A 66 -14.03 3.42 -1.07
C ILE A 66 -13.16 4.55 -1.65
N LEU A 67 -12.27 4.26 -2.60
CA LEU A 67 -11.48 5.27 -3.32
C LEU A 67 -12.17 5.74 -4.62
N LYS A 68 -13.43 5.32 -4.85
CA LYS A 68 -14.21 5.59 -6.05
C LYS A 68 -15.64 5.96 -5.67
N ASP A 69 -16.59 5.06 -5.93
CA ASP A 69 -18.03 5.25 -5.82
C ASP A 69 -18.58 5.09 -4.40
N LYS A 70 -17.80 4.50 -3.48
CA LYS A 70 -18.18 4.37 -2.07
C LYS A 70 -17.47 5.35 -1.13
N TRP A 71 -16.84 6.39 -1.68
CA TRP A 71 -16.28 7.46 -0.87
C TRP A 71 -17.41 8.22 -0.16
N ILE A 72 -17.22 8.51 1.14
CA ILE A 72 -18.05 9.44 1.89
C ILE A 72 -17.13 10.40 2.65
N PRO A 73 -17.50 11.69 2.80
CA PRO A 73 -16.63 12.70 3.43
C PRO A 73 -16.19 12.40 4.88
N ASP A 74 -16.95 11.56 5.59
CA ASP A 74 -16.66 11.17 6.96
C ASP A 74 -15.61 10.04 7.06
N LEU A 75 -15.15 9.48 5.93
CA LEU A 75 -14.09 8.47 5.95
C LEU A 75 -12.75 9.09 6.36
N SER A 76 -12.29 8.70 7.54
CA SER A 76 -10.94 9.06 7.97
C SER A 76 -9.86 8.37 7.12
N ILE A 77 -8.72 9.04 6.95
CA ILE A 77 -7.53 8.46 6.30
C ILE A 77 -7.07 7.17 7.00
N SER A 78 -7.23 7.07 8.32
CA SER A 78 -6.96 5.84 9.07
C SER A 78 -7.86 4.68 8.61
N ALA A 79 -9.15 4.94 8.36
CA ALA A 79 -10.07 3.93 7.83
C ALA A 79 -9.68 3.51 6.41
N VAL A 80 -9.30 4.46 5.55
CA VAL A 80 -8.79 4.18 4.19
C VAL A 80 -7.56 3.27 4.25
N LEU A 81 -6.56 3.62 5.06
CA LEU A 81 -5.33 2.84 5.21
C LEU A 81 -5.61 1.45 5.79
N LEU A 82 -6.56 1.33 6.71
CA LEU A 82 -7.00 0.05 7.26
C LEU A 82 -7.64 -0.82 6.17
N SER A 83 -8.52 -0.26 5.34
CA SER A 83 -9.12 -0.99 4.22
C SER A 83 -8.09 -1.44 3.19
N ILE A 84 -7.06 -0.62 2.90
CA ILE A 84 -5.94 -1.02 2.04
C ILE A 84 -5.14 -2.15 2.67
N LYS A 85 -4.87 -2.09 3.98
CA LYS A 85 -4.20 -3.17 4.71
C LYS A 85 -5.02 -4.48 4.67
N SER A 86 -6.33 -4.39 4.83
CA SER A 86 -7.22 -5.55 4.71
C SER A 86 -7.22 -6.12 3.30
N LEU A 87 -7.30 -5.27 2.27
CA LEU A 87 -7.21 -5.70 0.87
C LEU A 87 -5.89 -6.42 0.58
N LEU A 88 -4.78 -5.93 1.13
CA LEU A 88 -3.47 -6.57 1.00
C LEU A 88 -3.47 -7.98 1.58
N ALA A 89 -4.16 -8.21 2.71
CA ALA A 89 -4.23 -9.53 3.34
C ALA A 89 -5.24 -10.46 2.65
N ASP A 90 -6.36 -9.90 2.18
CA ASP A 90 -7.47 -10.61 1.53
C ASP A 90 -7.85 -9.96 0.20
N PRO A 91 -7.23 -10.40 -0.92
CA PRO A 91 -7.44 -9.77 -2.22
C PRO A 91 -8.83 -10.06 -2.79
N ASN A 92 -9.44 -9.06 -3.44
CA ASN A 92 -10.69 -9.23 -4.17
C ASN A 92 -10.44 -9.86 -5.55
N ILE A 93 -10.70 -11.16 -5.69
CA ILE A 93 -10.44 -11.92 -6.93
C ILE A 93 -11.61 -11.91 -7.92
N ASP A 94 -12.74 -11.31 -7.55
CA ASP A 94 -13.90 -11.18 -8.44
C ASP A 94 -13.79 -9.95 -9.33
N ASN A 95 -13.07 -8.93 -8.87
CA ASN A 95 -12.74 -7.73 -9.64
C ASN A 95 -11.25 -7.37 -9.54
N PRO A 96 -10.34 -8.21 -10.06
CA PRO A 96 -8.91 -7.97 -9.97
C PRO A 96 -8.46 -6.86 -10.93
N LEU A 97 -7.47 -6.09 -10.51
CA LEU A 97 -6.79 -5.13 -11.38
C LEU A 97 -5.76 -5.83 -12.29
N VAL A 98 -5.20 -6.95 -11.82
CA VAL A 98 -4.22 -7.78 -12.53
C VAL A 98 -4.76 -9.20 -12.65
N PRO A 99 -5.50 -9.53 -13.74
CA PRO A 99 -6.15 -10.83 -13.92
C PRO A 99 -5.20 -12.02 -13.87
N GLU A 100 -3.96 -11.88 -14.30
CA GLU A 100 -2.95 -12.94 -14.32
C GLU A 100 -2.54 -13.35 -12.89
N ILE A 101 -2.36 -12.37 -12.01
CA ILE A 101 -2.04 -12.62 -10.60
C ILE A 101 -3.26 -13.23 -9.89
N ALA A 102 -4.46 -12.74 -10.19
CA ALA A 102 -5.71 -13.30 -9.71
C ALA A 102 -5.92 -14.76 -10.14
N HIS A 103 -5.59 -15.08 -11.39
CA HIS A 103 -5.62 -16.44 -11.91
C HIS A 103 -4.64 -17.33 -11.15
N LEU A 104 -3.39 -16.90 -10.98
CA LEU A 104 -2.39 -17.63 -10.20
C LEU A 104 -2.83 -17.85 -8.75
N TYR A 105 -3.42 -16.84 -8.12
CA TYR A 105 -3.98 -16.92 -6.76
C TYR A 105 -5.05 -18.01 -6.62
N LYS A 106 -5.86 -18.21 -7.67
CA LYS A 106 -6.93 -19.23 -7.75
C LYS A 106 -6.40 -20.62 -8.11
N THR A 107 -5.41 -20.72 -9.00
CA THR A 107 -4.96 -22.01 -9.56
C THR A 107 -3.75 -22.62 -8.87
N ASP A 108 -2.86 -21.80 -8.30
CA ASP A 108 -1.63 -22.24 -7.62
C ASP A 108 -1.30 -21.29 -6.47
N ARG A 109 -2.06 -21.45 -5.38
CA ARG A 109 -1.89 -20.64 -4.17
C ARG A 109 -0.47 -20.68 -3.60
N PRO A 110 0.18 -21.86 -3.45
CA PRO A 110 1.54 -21.91 -2.92
C PRO A 110 2.54 -21.11 -3.77
N LYS A 111 2.44 -21.17 -5.10
CA LYS A 111 3.31 -20.39 -6.00
C LYS A 111 3.03 -18.89 -5.91
N TYR A 112 1.77 -18.47 -5.86
CA TYR A 112 1.41 -17.08 -5.61
C TYR A 112 2.07 -16.57 -4.31
N GLU A 113 1.93 -17.31 -3.21
CA GLU A 113 2.47 -16.91 -1.92
C GLU A 113 4.00 -16.86 -1.93
N ALA A 114 4.67 -17.81 -2.58
CA ALA A 114 6.13 -17.80 -2.70
C ALA A 114 6.62 -16.55 -3.45
N ILE A 115 5.96 -16.16 -4.55
CA ILE A 115 6.30 -14.95 -5.31
C ILE A 115 6.02 -13.71 -4.48
N ALA A 116 4.84 -13.59 -3.86
CA ALA A 116 4.46 -12.45 -3.02
C ALA A 116 5.42 -12.26 -1.84
N ARG A 117 5.85 -13.36 -1.17
CA ARG A 117 6.89 -13.32 -0.13
C ARG A 117 8.23 -12.83 -0.67
N SER A 118 8.64 -13.29 -1.84
CA SER A 118 9.91 -12.86 -2.46
C SER A 118 9.93 -11.36 -2.80
N TRP A 119 8.78 -10.79 -3.18
CA TRP A 119 8.64 -9.35 -3.41
C TRP A 119 8.60 -8.57 -2.09
N THR A 120 7.93 -9.11 -1.07
CA THR A 120 7.86 -8.54 0.28
C THR A 120 9.24 -8.43 0.93
N GLN A 121 10.09 -9.45 0.79
CA GLN A 121 11.47 -9.39 1.31
C GLN A 121 12.29 -8.29 0.65
N LYS A 122 12.08 -8.03 -0.65
CA LYS A 122 12.77 -6.93 -1.36
C LYS A 122 12.31 -5.56 -0.85
N SER A 123 11.03 -5.38 -0.53
CA SER A 123 10.53 -4.11 0.00
C SER A 123 11.09 -3.78 1.38
N GLU A 124 11.30 -4.79 2.21
CA GLU A 124 11.93 -4.65 3.52
C GLU A 124 13.39 -4.18 3.39
N LEU A 125 14.16 -4.79 2.49
CA LEU A 125 15.54 -4.39 2.19
C LEU A 125 15.62 -2.93 1.71
N ASP A 126 14.70 -2.50 0.85
CA ASP A 126 14.63 -1.11 0.39
C ASP A 126 14.41 -0.13 1.55
N LEU A 127 13.57 -0.49 2.52
CA LEU A 127 13.34 0.34 3.70
C LEU A 127 14.56 0.38 4.61
N GLN A 128 15.21 -0.76 4.86
CA GLN A 128 16.43 -0.81 5.66
C GLN A 128 17.55 0.03 5.04
N ASN A 129 17.70 -0.02 3.72
CA ASN A 129 18.65 0.84 2.99
C ASN A 129 18.33 2.34 3.18
N ILE A 130 17.05 2.71 3.17
CA ILE A 130 16.62 4.09 3.39
C ILE A 130 16.83 4.51 4.85
N LEU A 131 16.46 3.68 5.82
CA LEU A 131 16.68 3.99 7.24
C LEU A 131 18.16 4.08 7.57
N GLN A 132 18.99 3.22 6.97
CA GLN A 132 20.44 3.30 7.06
C GLN A 132 20.97 4.60 6.41
N TYR A 133 20.43 5.01 5.27
CA TYR A 133 20.80 6.28 4.64
C TYR A 133 20.41 7.49 5.52
N ILE A 134 19.21 7.46 6.12
CA ILE A 134 18.71 8.52 7.00
C ILE A 134 19.51 8.59 8.31
N SER A 135 19.90 7.45 8.88
CA SER A 135 20.72 7.39 10.09
C SER A 135 22.14 7.93 9.84
N VAL A 136 22.72 7.64 8.66
CA VAL A 136 24.01 8.19 8.22
C VAL A 136 23.95 9.71 8.01
N LEU A 137 22.80 10.25 7.61
CA LEU A 137 22.59 11.69 7.43
C LEU A 137 22.16 12.43 8.71
N GLY A 138 22.02 11.76 9.86
CA GLY A 138 21.76 12.40 11.15
C GLY A 138 20.33 12.92 11.35
N PHE A 139 19.36 12.53 10.52
CA PHE A 139 17.95 12.83 10.76
C PHE A 139 17.40 11.82 11.79
N ALA A 140 17.30 12.24 13.05
CA ALA A 140 16.62 11.45 14.08
C ALA A 140 15.15 11.23 13.67
N SER A 141 14.78 9.99 13.33
CA SER A 141 13.40 9.64 13.03
C SER A 141 12.61 9.50 14.33
N LEU A 142 11.65 10.39 14.54
CA LEU A 142 10.44 10.10 15.32
C LEU A 142 9.63 9.06 14.54
N ALA A 143 9.80 7.78 14.88
CA ALA A 143 8.84 6.75 14.56
C ALA A 143 7.81 6.69 15.70
N VAL A 144 6.54 6.91 15.37
CA VAL A 144 5.39 6.49 16.20
C VAL A 144 4.94 5.13 15.69
#